data_AF-A0A835BP95-F1
#
_entry.id   AF-A0A835BP95-F1
#
_cell.length_a   1.000
_cell.length_b   1.000
_cell.length_c   1.000
_cell.angle_alpha   90.00
_cell.angle_beta   90.00
_cell.angle_gamma   90.00
#
_symmetry.space_group_name_H-M   'P 1'
#
loop_
_entity.id
_entity.type
_entity.pdbx_description
1 polymer ?
#
loop_
_entity_poly.entity_id
_entity_poly.type
_entity_poly.pdbx_seq_one_letter_code
_entity_poly.pdbx_strand_id
1 'polypeptide(L)'
;MAAASAAAGREAPASATRRGRRRKRGSIRWGKTPRKAPPPPPGPGSSSSPRGGVDTPAAPATTLPAGALVEVRVDGAGFRGVWFEATVVSYAPARGPRTPARYAVTYAHLLDDADGGELQEHFAPTHVRPRPPPHSPSDGDGDGSFPPRFHLHDVVEAFHHDGWWSGIVVSAPDSPDPRASVTVAFPLTREVIPFPPRVVRPRRDYVDGAWVPSRSVVVVRPTHAVRVYKAGDKVEVGRERDVYGYSWFPATIAKAVDDLSYIVEYFDLEEEGDGGGGPGKATEYLHWSFIRPAVEHLPRESEFQLGPGAAVEAYCDGAWSPGVVSRVIGDGEFEVSVAGKKAEQLVAKVVELLKPQYKWNGKQWKIVIPKVIQ
;
A
#
# COMPACT_ATOMS: atom_id res chain seq x y z
N MET A 1 -64.45 39.15 -30.82
CA MET A 1 -63.94 37.79 -31.07
C MET A 1 -62.42 37.82 -31.00
N ALA A 2 -61.84 36.89 -30.23
CA ALA A 2 -60.43 36.40 -30.09
C ALA A 2 -59.24 37.30 -30.51
N ALA A 3 -58.20 37.58 -29.72
CA ALA A 3 -57.29 36.77 -28.88
C ALA A 3 -56.16 36.00 -29.63
N ALA A 4 -54.92 36.41 -29.31
CA ALA A 4 -53.69 35.65 -29.01
C ALA A 4 -52.89 34.83 -30.08
N SER A 5 -51.65 35.29 -30.28
CA SER A 5 -50.31 34.63 -30.25
C SER A 5 -50.17 33.10 -30.31
N ALA A 6 -49.23 32.60 -31.16
CA ALA A 6 -48.02 31.82 -30.74
C ALA A 6 -47.16 31.28 -31.91
N ALA A 7 -45.84 31.34 -31.67
CA ALA A 7 -44.76 30.35 -31.91
C ALA A 7 -44.46 29.76 -33.30
N ALA A 8 -43.19 29.90 -33.69
CA ALA A 8 -42.52 29.18 -34.77
C ALA A 8 -41.86 27.89 -34.26
N GLY A 9 -42.11 26.77 -34.94
CA GLY A 9 -41.41 25.49 -34.76
C GLY A 9 -40.24 25.33 -35.72
N ARG A 10 -39.23 24.56 -35.31
CA ARG A 10 -38.17 24.05 -36.18
C ARG A 10 -38.01 22.54 -35.96
N GLU A 11 -38.06 21.81 -37.07
CA GLU A 11 -37.87 20.37 -37.22
C GLU A 11 -36.39 19.96 -37.11
N ALA A 12 -36.18 18.68 -36.77
CA ALA A 12 -34.91 17.97 -36.63
C ALA A 12 -34.23 17.67 -37.98
N PRO A 13 -32.93 17.29 -37.97
CA PRO A 13 -32.65 15.92 -38.43
C PRO A 13 -31.46 15.18 -37.79
N ALA A 14 -31.53 13.85 -38.00
CA ALA A 14 -30.47 12.88 -38.25
C ALA A 14 -29.52 12.37 -37.12
N SER A 15 -29.58 11.05 -37.00
CA SER A 15 -28.76 10.12 -36.24
C SER A 15 -27.27 10.14 -36.61
N ALA A 16 -26.40 10.26 -35.60
CA ALA A 16 -24.96 10.02 -35.72
C ALA A 16 -24.52 8.88 -34.78
N THR A 17 -24.07 7.78 -35.40
CA THR A 17 -23.35 6.65 -34.81
C THR A 17 -22.18 7.11 -33.93
N ARG A 18 -22.28 6.84 -32.62
CA ARG A 18 -21.25 7.20 -31.64
C ARG A 18 -20.21 6.07 -31.55
N ARG A 19 -19.09 6.23 -32.26
CA ARG A 19 -17.90 5.36 -32.12
C ARG A 19 -17.45 5.35 -30.65
N GLY A 20 -17.36 4.16 -30.08
CA GLY A 20 -16.89 3.91 -28.73
C GLY A 20 -15.45 4.41 -28.54
N ARG A 21 -15.27 5.43 -27.70
CA ARG A 21 -13.96 5.91 -27.28
C ARG A 21 -13.58 5.15 -26.00
N ARG A 22 -12.86 4.05 -26.19
CA ARG A 22 -12.20 3.26 -25.14
C ARG A 22 -11.28 4.20 -24.34
N ARG A 23 -11.71 4.58 -23.13
CA ARG A 23 -10.93 5.44 -22.23
C ARG A 23 -9.76 4.62 -21.68
N LYS A 24 -8.55 4.98 -22.08
CA LYS A 24 -7.30 4.50 -21.47
C LYS A 24 -7.33 4.90 -19.99
N ARG A 25 -7.23 3.91 -19.08
CA ARG A 25 -6.86 4.11 -17.67
C ARG A 25 -5.58 4.95 -17.65
N GLY A 26 -5.59 6.04 -16.89
CA GLY A 26 -4.44 6.91 -16.75
C GLY A 26 -3.30 6.13 -16.11
N SER A 27 -2.28 5.78 -16.89
CA SER A 27 -0.99 5.36 -16.35
C SER A 27 -0.37 6.57 -15.67
N ILE A 28 -0.04 6.43 -14.39
CA ILE A 28 0.90 7.34 -13.75
C ILE A 28 2.20 7.23 -14.56
N ARG A 29 2.56 8.31 -15.25
CA ARG A 29 3.86 8.42 -15.92
C ARG A 29 4.92 8.54 -14.83
N TRP A 30 5.67 7.46 -14.61
CA TRP A 30 6.89 7.49 -13.83
C TRP A 30 7.96 8.25 -14.60
N GLY A 31 8.18 9.50 -14.20
CA GLY A 31 9.22 10.36 -14.73
C GLY A 31 10.33 10.57 -13.70
N LYS A 32 11.52 10.07 -14.03
CA LYS A 32 12.85 10.38 -13.46
C LYS A 32 13.21 9.75 -12.11
N THR A 33 14.48 9.33 -12.07
CA THR A 33 15.24 8.74 -10.97
C THR A 33 15.24 9.62 -9.70
N PRO A 34 15.31 9.05 -8.49
CA PRO A 34 15.23 9.83 -7.25
C PRO A 34 16.48 10.71 -7.06
N ARG A 35 16.28 12.01 -6.88
CA ARG A 35 17.32 12.91 -6.36
C ARG A 35 17.43 12.75 -4.85
N LYS A 36 18.67 12.61 -4.37
CA LYS A 36 19.14 12.46 -2.99
C LYS A 36 18.44 13.42 -2.01
N ALA A 37 17.81 12.89 -0.96
CA ALA A 37 17.29 13.69 0.15
C ALA A 37 18.44 14.11 1.12
N PRO A 38 18.39 15.32 1.70
CA PRO A 38 19.40 15.78 2.67
C PRO A 38 19.27 15.04 4.02
N PRO A 39 20.39 14.89 4.78
CA PRO A 39 20.37 14.21 6.07
C PRO A 39 19.63 15.02 7.16
N PRO A 40 18.99 14.35 8.14
CA PRO A 40 18.35 15.01 9.28
C PRO A 40 19.39 15.57 10.28
N PRO A 41 19.06 16.64 11.03
CA PRO A 41 19.95 17.23 12.03
C PRO A 41 20.14 16.32 13.25
N PRO A 42 21.30 16.38 13.95
CA PRO A 42 21.56 15.56 15.12
C PRO A 42 20.72 16.00 16.33
N GLY A 43 20.03 15.04 16.95
CA GLY A 43 19.35 15.23 18.24
C GLY A 43 20.33 15.27 19.42
N PRO A 44 19.94 15.86 20.57
CA PRO A 44 20.82 16.04 21.72
C PRO A 44 21.10 14.70 22.42
N GLY A 45 22.36 14.50 22.80
CA GLY A 45 22.86 13.30 23.45
C GLY A 45 22.42 13.18 24.90
N SER A 46 22.21 11.93 25.34
CA SER A 46 22.14 11.57 26.75
C SER A 46 23.19 10.50 27.08
N SER A 47 23.74 10.66 28.27
CA SER A 47 24.94 10.04 28.84
C SER A 47 24.75 8.59 29.28
N SER A 48 25.89 7.90 29.37
CA SER A 48 26.12 6.49 29.69
C SER A 48 25.94 6.10 31.17
N SER A 49 25.69 4.79 31.41
CA SER A 49 26.53 3.94 32.30
C SER A 49 26.20 2.44 32.15
N PRO A 50 27.16 1.50 32.37
CA PRO A 50 27.06 0.09 31.94
C PRO A 50 26.94 -0.92 33.10
N ARG A 51 26.49 -2.15 32.82
CA ARG A 51 26.89 -3.39 33.54
C ARG A 51 26.32 -4.67 32.89
N GLY A 52 27.15 -5.71 32.81
CA GLY A 52 26.76 -7.11 32.84
C GLY A 52 26.81 -7.86 31.51
N GLY A 53 27.95 -8.49 31.21
CA GLY A 53 28.10 -9.44 30.10
C GLY A 53 27.62 -10.84 30.45
N VAL A 54 27.17 -11.56 29.43
CA VAL A 54 27.15 -13.03 29.37
C VAL A 54 27.59 -13.40 27.96
N ASP A 55 28.79 -13.98 27.85
CA ASP A 55 29.33 -14.52 26.62
C ASP A 55 28.56 -15.78 26.22
N THR A 56 28.01 -15.80 25.02
CA THR A 56 27.64 -17.03 24.31
C THR A 56 28.38 -17.01 22.98
N PRO A 57 29.14 -18.04 22.59
CA PRO A 57 29.84 -18.03 21.32
C PRO A 57 28.83 -18.27 20.19
N ALA A 58 28.41 -17.19 19.54
CA ALA A 58 27.70 -17.25 18.28
C ALA A 58 28.68 -17.72 17.18
N ALA A 59 28.31 -18.76 16.44
CA ALA A 59 28.99 -19.10 15.19
C ALA A 59 29.05 -17.84 14.30
N PRO A 60 30.17 -17.53 13.63
CA PRO A 60 30.27 -16.30 12.87
C PRO A 60 29.33 -16.37 11.68
N ALA A 61 28.35 -15.46 11.63
CA ALA A 61 27.65 -15.13 10.40
C ALA A 61 28.73 -14.79 9.35
N THR A 62 28.94 -15.70 8.39
CA THR A 62 30.02 -15.54 7.43
C THR A 62 29.68 -14.35 6.55
N THR A 63 30.49 -13.30 6.64
CA THR A 63 30.33 -12.09 5.83
C THR A 63 30.42 -12.45 4.36
N LEU A 64 29.52 -11.92 3.54
CA LEU A 64 29.48 -12.21 2.12
C LEU A 64 30.72 -11.60 1.44
N PRO A 65 31.52 -12.39 0.70
CA PRO A 65 32.76 -11.90 0.10
C PRO A 65 32.49 -10.94 -1.05
N ALA A 66 33.50 -10.16 -1.43
CA ALA A 66 33.47 -9.39 -2.67
C ALA A 66 33.23 -10.32 -3.87
N GLY A 67 32.44 -9.87 -4.84
CA GLY A 67 31.96 -10.66 -5.98
C GLY A 67 30.76 -11.55 -5.67
N ALA A 68 30.31 -11.65 -4.41
CA ALA A 68 29.11 -12.43 -4.08
C ALA A 68 27.85 -11.81 -4.72
N LEU A 69 27.03 -12.66 -5.35
CA LEU A 69 25.72 -12.28 -5.87
C LEU A 69 24.71 -12.21 -4.74
N VAL A 70 24.08 -11.04 -4.60
CA VAL A 70 23.19 -10.72 -3.49
C VAL A 70 21.89 -10.08 -3.98
N GLU A 71 20.95 -9.97 -3.08
CA GLU A 71 19.82 -9.06 -3.20
C GLU A 71 19.90 -8.00 -2.09
N VAL A 72 19.61 -6.75 -2.43
CA VAL A 72 19.57 -5.63 -1.49
C VAL A 72 18.17 -5.05 -1.34
N ARG A 73 17.75 -4.80 -0.10
CA ARG A 73 16.44 -4.24 0.22
C ARG A 73 16.48 -2.73 0.20
N VAL A 74 15.57 -2.13 -0.54
CA VAL A 74 15.31 -0.69 -0.52
C VAL A 74 14.03 -0.43 0.27
N ASP A 75 14.06 0.54 1.19
CA ASP A 75 12.90 0.91 2.04
C ASP A 75 12.41 2.34 1.75
N GLY A 76 12.54 2.78 0.50
CA GLY A 76 12.19 4.13 0.03
C GLY A 76 10.72 4.31 -0.34
N ALA A 77 10.32 5.57 -0.58
CA ALA A 77 8.98 5.89 -1.08
C ALA A 77 8.76 5.22 -2.45
N GLY A 78 7.67 4.47 -2.59
CA GLY A 78 7.36 3.70 -3.80
C GLY A 78 8.08 2.36 -3.93
N PHE A 79 9.16 2.12 -3.18
CA PHE A 79 9.99 0.89 -3.29
C PHE A 79 10.12 0.14 -1.96
N ARG A 80 9.22 0.40 -0.99
CA ARG A 80 9.35 -0.11 0.37
C ARG A 80 9.38 -1.64 0.40
N GLY A 81 10.50 -2.21 0.84
CA GLY A 81 10.67 -3.64 1.03
C GLY A 81 10.99 -4.42 -0.25
N VAL A 82 11.32 -3.73 -1.35
CA VAL A 82 11.68 -4.35 -2.63
C VAL A 82 13.13 -4.82 -2.59
N TRP A 83 13.39 -6.01 -3.13
CA TRP A 83 14.73 -6.59 -3.23
C TRP A 83 15.28 -6.45 -4.63
N PHE A 84 16.42 -5.78 -4.79
CA PHE A 84 17.10 -5.61 -6.07
C PHE A 84 18.32 -6.51 -6.16
N GLU A 85 18.55 -7.10 -7.32
CA GLU A 85 19.73 -7.90 -7.57
C GLU A 85 20.98 -7.02 -7.62
N ALA A 86 22.04 -7.45 -6.93
CA ALA A 86 23.30 -6.72 -6.83
C ALA A 86 24.50 -7.65 -6.65
N THR A 87 25.70 -7.08 -6.68
CA THR A 87 26.98 -7.76 -6.44
C THR A 87 27.72 -7.03 -5.32
N VAL A 88 28.28 -7.78 -4.36
CA VAL A 88 29.09 -7.20 -3.28
C VAL A 88 30.40 -6.68 -3.83
N VAL A 89 30.70 -5.39 -3.59
CA VAL A 89 32.00 -4.77 -3.88
C VAL A 89 32.93 -4.91 -2.69
N SER A 90 32.45 -4.58 -1.49
CA SER A 90 33.25 -4.66 -0.26
C SER A 90 32.37 -4.71 0.99
N TYR A 91 32.99 -5.08 2.11
CA TYR A 91 32.39 -5.05 3.44
C TYR A 91 33.24 -4.21 4.39
N ALA A 92 32.62 -3.23 5.03
CA ALA A 92 33.23 -2.44 6.10
C ALA A 92 32.67 -2.92 7.45
N PRO A 93 33.49 -3.48 8.36
CA PRO A 93 33.03 -3.89 9.68
C PRO A 93 32.68 -2.66 10.54
N ALA A 94 31.83 -2.88 11.54
CA ALA A 94 31.48 -1.83 12.49
C ALA A 94 32.72 -1.37 13.27
N ARG A 95 32.89 -0.04 13.40
CA ARG A 95 33.99 0.58 14.16
C ARG A 95 33.51 1.30 15.44
N GLY A 96 32.23 1.16 15.76
CA GLY A 96 31.60 1.73 16.95
C GLY A 96 30.14 2.12 16.71
N PRO A 97 29.43 2.65 17.72
CA PRO A 97 28.00 2.95 17.63
C PRO A 97 27.61 3.93 16.52
N ARG A 98 28.53 4.83 16.13
CA ARG A 98 28.32 5.84 15.07
C ARG A 98 28.81 5.39 13.70
N THR A 99 29.45 4.22 13.61
CA THR A 99 30.01 3.67 12.36
C THR A 99 29.59 2.20 12.28
N PRO A 100 28.31 1.94 11.96
CA PRO A 100 27.80 0.58 11.83
C PRO A 100 28.44 -0.12 10.62
N ALA A 101 28.43 -1.45 10.64
CA ALA A 101 28.88 -2.26 9.51
C ALA A 101 28.04 -1.96 8.26
N ARG A 102 28.67 -2.01 7.08
CA ARG A 102 28.00 -1.78 5.80
C ARG A 102 28.62 -2.63 4.68
N TYR A 103 27.79 -3.08 3.77
CA TYR A 103 28.22 -3.55 2.46
C TYR A 103 28.19 -2.39 1.47
N ALA A 104 29.17 -2.35 0.58
CA ALA A 104 29.06 -1.65 -0.68
C ALA A 104 28.68 -2.64 -1.77
N VAL A 105 27.70 -2.30 -2.61
CA VAL A 105 27.22 -3.14 -3.70
C VAL A 105 27.04 -2.34 -4.98
N THR A 106 27.02 -3.02 -6.11
CA THR A 106 26.60 -2.48 -7.41
C THR A 106 25.37 -3.24 -7.90
N TYR A 107 24.37 -2.53 -8.40
CA TYR A 107 23.14 -3.16 -8.90
C TYR A 107 23.41 -3.91 -10.20
N ALA A 108 22.67 -5.00 -10.43
CA ALA A 108 22.77 -5.76 -11.66
C ALA A 108 22.10 -5.07 -12.86
N HIS A 109 21.03 -4.31 -12.62
CA HIS A 109 20.13 -3.77 -13.67
C HIS A 109 20.08 -2.23 -13.73
N LEU A 110 20.88 -1.51 -12.92
CA LEU A 110 20.92 -0.04 -12.88
C LEU A 110 22.35 0.46 -13.14
N LEU A 111 22.51 1.28 -14.17
CA LEU A 111 23.77 1.97 -14.50
C LEU A 111 23.67 3.46 -14.09
N ASP A 112 24.80 4.12 -13.85
CA ASP A 112 24.82 5.56 -13.55
C ASP A 112 24.45 6.39 -14.80
N ASP A 113 23.48 7.30 -14.65
CA ASP A 113 22.92 8.17 -15.69
C ASP A 113 23.93 9.22 -16.20
N ALA A 114 25.02 9.50 -15.46
CA ALA A 114 25.94 10.59 -15.77
C ALA A 114 27.21 10.15 -16.53
N ASP A 115 27.80 9.01 -16.17
CA ASP A 115 29.15 8.66 -16.64
C ASP A 115 29.33 7.16 -17.01
N GLY A 116 28.26 6.36 -17.00
CA GLY A 116 28.36 4.92 -17.29
C GLY A 116 29.19 4.12 -16.27
N GLY A 117 29.49 4.71 -15.11
CA GLY A 117 30.13 4.03 -13.99
C GLY A 117 29.16 3.09 -13.25
N GLU A 118 29.71 2.08 -12.58
CA GLU A 118 28.91 1.22 -11.70
C GLU A 118 28.42 2.03 -10.48
N LEU A 119 27.09 2.15 -10.32
CA LEU A 119 26.50 2.85 -9.18
C LEU A 119 26.74 2.05 -7.89
N GLN A 120 27.73 2.47 -7.10
CA GLN A 120 28.05 1.85 -5.81
C GLN A 120 27.22 2.44 -4.67
N GLU A 121 26.36 1.63 -4.07
CA GLU A 121 25.52 2.02 -2.94
C GLU A 121 25.87 1.24 -1.67
N HIS A 122 25.52 1.82 -0.51
CA HIS A 122 25.90 1.29 0.79
C HIS A 122 24.68 0.83 1.60
N PHE A 123 24.69 -0.44 2.01
CA PHE A 123 23.58 -1.07 2.74
C PHE A 123 24.03 -1.59 4.09
N ALA A 124 23.13 -1.55 5.07
CA ALA A 124 23.33 -2.28 6.32
C ALA A 124 23.29 -3.80 6.05
N PRO A 125 24.02 -4.64 6.80
CA PRO A 125 23.97 -6.10 6.64
C PRO A 125 22.56 -6.69 6.70
N THR A 126 21.66 -6.09 7.47
CA THR A 126 20.24 -6.50 7.57
C THR A 126 19.43 -6.25 6.30
N HIS A 127 19.96 -5.49 5.36
CA HIS A 127 19.36 -5.16 4.06
C HIS A 127 20.04 -5.89 2.91
N VAL A 128 20.94 -6.83 3.20
CA VAL A 128 21.64 -7.64 2.20
C VAL A 128 21.40 -9.11 2.50
N ARG A 129 20.98 -9.86 1.49
CA ARG A 129 20.88 -11.33 1.56
C ARG A 129 21.55 -11.95 0.35
N PRO A 130 22.03 -13.21 0.40
CA PRO A 130 22.40 -13.95 -0.81
C PRO A 130 21.25 -13.96 -1.81
N ARG A 131 21.49 -14.33 -3.07
CA ARG A 131 20.36 -14.69 -3.94
C ARG A 131 19.73 -16.00 -3.46
N PRO A 132 18.39 -16.15 -3.48
CA PRO A 132 17.76 -17.43 -3.18
C PRO A 132 18.31 -18.52 -4.10
N PRO A 133 18.49 -19.75 -3.61
CA PRO A 133 18.84 -20.86 -4.47
C PRO A 133 17.75 -21.03 -5.54
N PRO A 134 18.11 -21.45 -6.77
CA PRO A 134 17.13 -21.90 -7.74
C PRO A 134 16.21 -22.95 -7.13
N HIS A 135 14.93 -22.97 -7.53
CA HIS A 135 13.99 -23.99 -7.09
C HIS A 135 14.55 -25.38 -7.39
N SER A 136 14.92 -26.13 -6.35
CA SER A 136 15.39 -27.50 -6.48
C SER A 136 14.18 -28.43 -6.60
N PRO A 137 14.20 -29.41 -7.53
CA PRO A 137 13.11 -30.39 -7.72
C PRO A 137 12.83 -31.30 -6.51
N SER A 138 13.59 -31.18 -5.41
CA SER A 138 13.36 -31.90 -4.16
C SER A 138 12.26 -31.32 -3.29
N ASP A 139 11.74 -30.11 -3.61
CA ASP A 139 10.58 -29.52 -2.95
C ASP A 139 9.29 -30.17 -3.51
N GLY A 140 9.13 -31.49 -3.33
CA GLY A 140 7.87 -32.23 -3.43
C GLY A 140 7.23 -32.46 -4.80
N ASP A 141 7.48 -31.62 -5.81
CA ASP A 141 6.89 -31.76 -7.14
C ASP A 141 7.94 -32.26 -8.14
N GLY A 142 7.74 -33.49 -8.63
CA GLY A 142 8.67 -34.21 -9.48
C GLY A 142 8.99 -33.51 -10.81
N ASP A 143 10.24 -33.74 -11.24
CA ASP A 143 10.90 -33.24 -12.44
C ASP A 143 11.05 -31.71 -12.48
N GLY A 144 12.28 -31.20 -12.38
CA GLY A 144 12.62 -29.77 -12.28
C GLY A 144 12.37 -28.95 -13.55
N SER A 145 11.31 -29.29 -14.28
CA SER A 145 10.91 -28.76 -15.57
C SER A 145 9.73 -27.78 -15.49
N PHE A 146 9.11 -27.59 -14.32
CA PHE A 146 7.96 -26.71 -14.14
C PHE A 146 8.11 -25.70 -12.98
N PRO A 147 7.57 -24.47 -13.12
CA PRO A 147 7.52 -23.50 -12.03
C PRO A 147 6.70 -24.04 -10.86
N PRO A 148 6.93 -23.55 -9.62
CA PRO A 148 6.15 -23.95 -8.45
C PRO A 148 4.64 -23.85 -8.72
N ARG A 149 3.85 -24.81 -8.24
CA ARG A 149 2.39 -24.69 -8.24
C ARG A 149 1.99 -23.62 -7.23
N PHE A 150 1.36 -22.55 -7.71
CA PHE A 150 0.86 -21.46 -6.87
C PHE A 150 -0.60 -21.69 -6.52
N HIS A 151 -0.93 -21.49 -5.25
CA HIS A 151 -2.30 -21.56 -4.74
C HIS A 151 -2.81 -20.16 -4.40
N LEU A 152 -4.14 -20.03 -4.39
CA LEU A 152 -4.80 -18.81 -3.98
C LEU A 152 -4.36 -18.40 -2.56
N HIS A 153 -3.91 -17.15 -2.43
CA HIS A 153 -3.36 -16.53 -1.22
C HIS A 153 -1.94 -16.93 -0.82
N ASP A 154 -1.19 -17.63 -1.68
CA ASP A 154 0.23 -17.85 -1.45
C ASP A 154 0.99 -16.51 -1.35
N VAL A 155 1.95 -16.46 -0.42
CA VAL A 155 2.84 -15.30 -0.24
C VAL A 155 4.05 -15.45 -1.16
N VAL A 156 4.19 -14.52 -2.09
CA VAL A 156 5.16 -14.59 -3.19
C VAL A 156 5.98 -13.32 -3.32
N GLU A 157 7.05 -13.39 -4.08
CA GLU A 157 7.74 -12.25 -4.67
C GLU A 157 7.59 -12.34 -6.20
N ALA A 158 7.21 -11.24 -6.85
CA ALA A 158 7.14 -11.14 -8.30
C ALA A 158 8.22 -10.17 -8.81
N PHE A 159 8.93 -10.56 -9.87
CA PHE A 159 9.95 -9.71 -10.48
C PHE A 159 9.27 -8.67 -11.39
N HIS A 160 9.42 -7.40 -11.02
CA HIS A 160 8.79 -6.27 -11.69
C HIS A 160 9.67 -5.03 -11.51
N HIS A 161 9.77 -4.16 -12.53
CA HIS A 161 10.61 -2.95 -12.45
C HIS A 161 12.01 -3.22 -11.85
N ASP A 162 12.67 -4.27 -12.33
CA ASP A 162 14.04 -4.68 -11.99
C ASP A 162 14.27 -5.10 -10.52
N GLY A 163 13.19 -5.32 -9.77
CA GLY A 163 13.23 -5.80 -8.39
C GLY A 163 12.19 -6.88 -8.09
N TRP A 164 12.37 -7.54 -6.95
CA TRP A 164 11.45 -8.55 -6.41
C TRP A 164 10.50 -7.89 -5.41
N TRP A 165 9.21 -7.88 -5.75
CA TRP A 165 8.14 -7.23 -4.99
C TRP A 165 7.31 -8.26 -4.26
N SER A 166 7.17 -8.14 -2.94
CA SER A 166 6.33 -9.05 -2.19
C SER A 166 4.84 -8.81 -2.45
N GLY A 167 4.10 -9.90 -2.66
CA GLY A 167 2.67 -9.87 -2.97
C GLY A 167 1.96 -11.16 -2.58
N ILE A 168 0.69 -11.23 -2.96
CA ILE A 168 -0.23 -12.32 -2.63
C ILE A 168 -0.83 -12.86 -3.94
N VAL A 169 -0.84 -14.17 -4.14
CA VAL A 169 -1.51 -14.78 -5.29
C VAL A 169 -3.02 -14.62 -5.16
N VAL A 170 -3.67 -14.09 -6.20
CA VAL A 170 -5.13 -13.85 -6.22
C VAL A 170 -5.86 -14.61 -7.32
N SER A 171 -5.09 -15.16 -8.27
CA SER A 171 -5.57 -16.10 -9.28
C SER A 171 -4.37 -16.87 -9.80
N ALA A 172 -4.50 -18.19 -9.89
CA ALA A 172 -3.49 -19.08 -10.45
C ALA A 172 -4.19 -20.18 -11.25
N PRO A 173 -3.56 -20.71 -12.30
CA PRO A 173 -4.14 -21.79 -13.09
C PRO A 173 -4.16 -23.10 -12.29
N ASP A 174 -5.28 -23.84 -12.38
CA ASP A 174 -5.44 -25.14 -11.70
C ASP A 174 -4.48 -26.23 -12.24
N SER A 175 -4.03 -26.07 -13.48
CA SER A 175 -3.06 -26.96 -14.12
C SER A 175 -1.81 -26.20 -14.56
N PRO A 176 -0.61 -26.79 -14.47
CA PRO A 176 0.62 -26.17 -14.92
C PRO A 176 0.61 -25.98 -16.45
N ASP A 177 0.23 -24.79 -16.90
CA ASP A 177 0.42 -24.31 -18.26
C ASP A 177 1.45 -23.18 -18.25
N PRO A 178 2.62 -23.32 -18.90
CA PRO A 178 3.64 -22.26 -18.97
C PRO A 178 3.16 -20.98 -19.69
N ARG A 179 2.01 -21.01 -20.38
CA ARG A 179 1.33 -19.84 -20.96
C ARG A 179 0.32 -19.21 -20.02
N ALA A 180 -0.15 -19.93 -19.00
CA ALA A 180 -1.05 -19.38 -18.02
C ALA A 180 -0.31 -18.41 -17.09
N SER A 181 -1.03 -17.41 -16.60
CA SER A 181 -0.49 -16.36 -15.75
C SER A 181 -0.91 -16.54 -14.31
N VAL A 182 -0.03 -16.19 -13.38
CA VAL A 182 -0.33 -16.04 -11.96
C VAL A 182 -0.60 -14.57 -11.71
N THR A 183 -1.78 -14.25 -11.20
CA THR A 183 -2.12 -12.88 -10.82
C THR A 183 -1.72 -12.63 -9.38
N VAL A 184 -0.93 -11.59 -9.16
CA VAL A 184 -0.41 -11.20 -7.85
C VAL A 184 -0.95 -9.83 -7.48
N ALA A 185 -1.45 -9.69 -6.26
CA ALA A 185 -1.81 -8.42 -5.65
C ALA A 185 -0.68 -7.91 -4.74
N PHE A 186 -0.45 -6.61 -4.76
CA PHE A 186 0.60 -5.93 -4.00
C PHE A 186 -0.02 -5.03 -2.92
N PRO A 187 -0.12 -5.48 -1.66
CA PRO A 187 -0.91 -4.78 -0.63
C PRO A 187 -0.46 -3.34 -0.30
N LEU A 188 0.80 -3.01 -0.58
CA LEU A 188 1.36 -1.66 -0.39
C LEU A 188 1.03 -0.69 -1.52
N THR A 189 0.93 -1.16 -2.77
CA THR A 189 0.64 -0.32 -3.95
C THR A 189 -0.80 -0.46 -4.43
N ARG A 190 -1.52 -1.49 -3.96
CA ARG A 190 -2.90 -1.88 -4.35
C ARG A 190 -3.02 -2.36 -5.79
N GLU A 191 -1.91 -2.63 -6.43
CA GLU A 191 -1.90 -3.13 -7.80
C GLU A 191 -2.20 -4.62 -7.82
N VAL A 192 -2.87 -5.07 -8.88
CA VAL A 192 -3.17 -6.47 -9.16
C VAL A 192 -2.72 -6.74 -10.59
N ILE A 193 -1.69 -7.58 -10.76
CA ILE A 193 -0.96 -7.70 -12.03
C ILE A 193 -0.79 -9.19 -12.38
N PRO A 194 -1.12 -9.62 -13.62
CA PRO A 194 -0.81 -10.95 -14.11
C PRO A 194 0.67 -11.07 -14.51
N PHE A 195 1.32 -12.14 -14.05
CA PHE A 195 2.72 -12.45 -14.36
C PHE A 195 2.86 -13.85 -14.97
N PRO A 196 3.85 -14.05 -15.86
CA PRO A 196 4.32 -15.40 -16.17
C PRO A 196 4.83 -16.11 -14.90
N PRO A 197 4.52 -17.40 -14.67
CA PRO A 197 4.93 -18.11 -13.46
C PRO A 197 6.44 -18.08 -13.20
N ARG A 198 7.27 -18.05 -14.26
CA ARG A 198 8.75 -18.00 -14.15
C ARG A 198 9.32 -16.73 -13.51
N VAL A 199 8.54 -15.66 -13.43
CA VAL A 199 8.96 -14.40 -12.76
C VAL A 199 8.27 -14.21 -11.42
N VAL A 200 7.63 -15.27 -10.89
CA VAL A 200 7.05 -15.31 -9.55
C VAL A 200 7.77 -16.41 -8.78
N ARG A 201 8.07 -16.16 -7.51
CA ARG A 201 8.66 -17.15 -6.61
C ARG A 201 7.99 -17.10 -5.24
N PRO A 202 7.88 -18.23 -4.52
CA PRO A 202 7.55 -18.21 -3.09
C PRO A 202 8.44 -17.24 -2.32
N ARG A 203 7.84 -16.43 -1.46
CA ARG A 203 8.60 -15.49 -0.62
C ARG A 203 9.35 -16.27 0.46
N ARG A 204 10.66 -16.04 0.54
CA ARG A 204 11.52 -16.63 1.57
C ARG A 204 12.30 -15.52 2.30
N ASP A 205 12.52 -15.71 3.59
CA ASP A 205 13.39 -14.84 4.39
C ASP A 205 14.75 -15.53 4.58
N TYR A 206 15.82 -14.74 4.61
CA TYR A 206 17.16 -15.23 4.91
C TYR A 206 17.48 -14.94 6.38
N VAL A 207 17.47 -15.97 7.21
CA VAL A 207 17.60 -15.89 8.67
C VAL A 207 18.72 -16.83 9.10
N ASP A 208 19.68 -16.31 9.86
CA ASP A 208 20.79 -17.08 10.46
C ASP A 208 21.52 -18.03 9.48
N GLY A 209 21.72 -17.57 8.25
CA GLY A 209 22.45 -18.34 7.23
C GLY A 209 21.58 -19.27 6.39
N ALA A 210 20.27 -19.33 6.63
CA ALA A 210 19.35 -20.24 5.95
C ALA A 210 18.17 -19.51 5.30
N TRP A 211 17.66 -20.09 4.22
CA TRP A 211 16.40 -19.66 3.60
C TRP A 211 15.23 -20.38 4.25
N VAL A 212 14.27 -19.62 4.76
CA VAL A 212 13.05 -20.15 5.37
C VAL A 212 11.82 -19.64 4.64
N PRO A 213 10.73 -20.45 4.51
CA PRO A 213 9.46 -19.96 4.03
C PRO A 213 9.00 -18.74 4.83
N SER A 214 8.55 -17.70 4.15
CA SER A 214 8.06 -16.54 4.87
C SER A 214 6.60 -16.68 5.30
N ARG A 215 6.32 -16.16 6.49
CA ARG A 215 4.97 -16.02 7.05
C ARG A 215 4.40 -14.60 6.95
N SER A 216 5.13 -13.67 6.35
CA SER A 216 4.73 -12.27 6.24
C SER A 216 4.86 -11.80 4.80
N VAL A 217 3.86 -11.09 4.30
CA VAL A 217 3.86 -10.52 2.96
C VAL A 217 4.83 -9.34 2.92
N VAL A 218 4.76 -8.44 3.90
CA VAL A 218 5.59 -7.23 3.91
C VAL A 218 6.81 -7.42 4.83
N VAL A 219 8.02 -7.17 4.30
CA VAL A 219 9.27 -7.32 5.09
C VAL A 219 9.35 -6.25 6.19
N VAL A 220 8.93 -5.04 5.86
CA VAL A 220 9.10 -3.87 6.71
C VAL A 220 7.96 -3.80 7.72
N ARG A 221 8.28 -4.10 8.97
CA ARG A 221 7.32 -4.01 10.07
C ARG A 221 7.25 -2.59 10.63
N PRO A 222 6.07 -2.16 11.14
CA PRO A 222 5.97 -0.89 11.85
C PRO A 222 6.84 -0.88 13.11
N THR A 223 7.32 0.30 13.49
CA THR A 223 8.18 0.50 14.68
C THR A 223 7.42 0.40 16.01
N HIS A 224 6.09 0.45 15.96
CA HIS A 224 5.20 0.29 17.10
C HIS A 224 4.13 -0.76 16.80
N ALA A 225 3.58 -1.36 17.86
CA ALA A 225 2.47 -2.27 17.73
C ALA A 225 1.25 -1.58 17.11
N VAL A 226 0.73 -2.19 16.04
CA VAL A 226 -0.49 -1.77 15.35
C VAL A 226 -1.60 -2.77 15.62
N ARG A 227 -2.84 -2.35 15.40
CA ARG A 227 -4.01 -3.21 15.53
C ARG A 227 -3.94 -4.33 14.50
N VAL A 228 -4.14 -5.55 14.99
CA VAL A 228 -4.35 -6.74 14.15
C VAL A 228 -5.86 -6.94 14.01
N TYR A 229 -6.33 -7.14 12.79
CA TYR A 229 -7.74 -7.36 12.50
C TYR A 229 -8.04 -8.85 12.28
N LYS A 230 -9.30 -9.23 12.44
CA LYS A 230 -9.81 -10.57 12.20
C LYS A 230 -10.91 -10.54 11.15
N ALA A 231 -11.14 -11.69 10.50
CA ALA A 231 -12.28 -11.84 9.59
C ALA A 231 -13.59 -11.45 10.31
N GLY A 232 -14.43 -10.68 9.62
CA GLY A 232 -15.67 -10.11 10.16
C GLY A 232 -15.51 -8.73 10.80
N ASP A 233 -14.30 -8.27 11.11
CA ASP A 233 -14.09 -6.92 11.67
C ASP A 233 -14.58 -5.84 10.70
N LYS A 234 -15.38 -4.91 11.22
CA LYS A 234 -15.85 -3.73 10.49
C LYS A 234 -14.75 -2.69 10.43
N VAL A 235 -14.42 -2.25 9.23
CA VAL A 235 -13.30 -1.34 8.97
C VAL A 235 -13.71 -0.27 7.97
N GLU A 236 -12.87 0.75 7.85
CA GLU A 236 -12.93 1.71 6.77
C GLU A 236 -11.60 1.73 6.02
N VAL A 237 -11.68 1.73 4.70
CA VAL A 237 -10.51 1.72 3.81
C VAL A 237 -10.32 3.09 3.19
N GLY A 238 -9.14 3.67 3.37
CA GLY A 238 -8.80 4.96 2.78
C GLY A 238 -8.63 4.82 1.27
N ARG A 239 -9.20 5.71 0.47
CA ARG A 239 -9.01 5.76 -0.99
C ARG A 239 -9.03 7.20 -1.44
N GLU A 240 -8.22 7.48 -2.46
CA GLU A 240 -8.15 8.79 -3.07
C GLU A 240 -9.28 8.95 -4.11
N ARG A 241 -10.06 10.04 -4.01
CA ARG A 241 -11.18 10.36 -4.92
C ARG A 241 -10.95 11.73 -5.56
N ASP A 242 -11.47 11.92 -6.78
CA ASP A 242 -11.32 13.20 -7.47
C ASP A 242 -12.18 14.31 -6.85
N VAL A 243 -13.43 13.98 -6.50
CA VAL A 243 -14.44 14.94 -6.01
C VAL A 243 -14.24 15.28 -4.53
N TYR A 244 -13.92 14.28 -3.69
CA TYR A 244 -13.87 14.43 -2.23
C TYR A 244 -12.50 14.09 -1.62
N GLY A 245 -11.45 14.04 -2.44
CA GLY A 245 -10.09 13.75 -2.00
C GLY A 245 -9.96 12.39 -1.30
N TYR A 246 -9.04 12.29 -0.34
CA TYR A 246 -8.83 11.08 0.43
C TYR A 246 -9.99 10.80 1.39
N SER A 247 -10.75 9.73 1.13
CA SER A 247 -11.98 9.36 1.84
C SER A 247 -11.92 7.93 2.37
N TRP A 248 -12.74 7.62 3.37
CA TRP A 248 -12.77 6.33 4.06
C TRP A 248 -14.04 5.54 3.74
N PHE A 249 -13.88 4.46 2.99
CA PHE A 249 -14.95 3.61 2.51
C PHE A 249 -15.26 2.48 3.51
N PRO A 250 -16.50 2.34 3.97
CA PRO A 250 -16.92 1.23 4.81
C PRO A 250 -16.68 -0.14 4.15
N ALA A 251 -16.10 -1.07 4.91
CA ALA A 251 -15.74 -2.41 4.47
C ALA A 251 -15.73 -3.41 5.64
N THR A 252 -15.53 -4.69 5.32
CA THR A 252 -15.27 -5.76 6.29
C THR A 252 -13.98 -6.48 5.93
N ILE A 253 -13.24 -6.92 6.94
CA ILE A 253 -12.12 -7.85 6.73
C ILE A 253 -12.72 -9.21 6.34
N ALA A 254 -12.50 -9.64 5.09
CA ALA A 254 -12.88 -10.96 4.63
C ALA A 254 -11.89 -12.02 5.15
N LYS A 255 -10.58 -11.71 5.09
CA LYS A 255 -9.52 -12.61 5.54
C LYS A 255 -8.28 -11.82 5.98
N ALA A 256 -7.61 -12.32 7.02
CA ALA A 256 -6.24 -11.91 7.37
C ALA A 256 -5.26 -12.87 6.70
N VAL A 257 -4.33 -12.34 5.90
CA VAL A 257 -3.27 -13.12 5.24
C VAL A 257 -2.08 -13.26 6.19
N ASP A 258 -1.72 -12.15 6.84
CA ASP A 258 -0.82 -12.09 7.98
C ASP A 258 -1.31 -10.99 8.95
N ASP A 259 -0.46 -10.53 9.88
CA ASP A 259 -0.82 -9.50 10.85
C ASP A 259 -0.84 -8.07 10.29
N LEU A 260 -0.40 -7.86 9.04
CA LEU A 260 -0.29 -6.56 8.38
C LEU A 260 -1.01 -6.49 7.03
N SER A 261 -1.50 -7.59 6.50
CA SER A 261 -2.01 -7.73 5.14
C SER A 261 -3.35 -8.44 5.15
N TYR A 262 -4.35 -7.80 4.55
CA TYR A 262 -5.75 -8.18 4.69
C TYR A 262 -6.44 -8.19 3.33
N ILE A 263 -7.45 -9.05 3.22
CA ILE A 263 -8.42 -9.06 2.14
C ILE A 263 -9.68 -8.38 2.68
N VAL A 264 -10.14 -7.34 1.99
CA VAL A 264 -11.29 -6.53 2.42
C VAL A 264 -12.40 -6.58 1.38
N GLU A 265 -13.64 -6.61 1.84
CA GLU A 265 -14.84 -6.53 1.03
C GLU A 265 -15.60 -5.25 1.36
N TYR A 266 -15.96 -4.48 0.34
CA TYR A 266 -16.75 -3.26 0.50
C TYR A 266 -18.23 -3.57 0.72
N PHE A 267 -18.94 -2.70 1.45
CA PHE A 267 -20.40 -2.87 1.64
C PHE A 267 -21.21 -2.54 0.40
N ASP A 268 -20.82 -1.48 -0.32
CA ASP A 268 -21.66 -0.84 -1.34
C ASP A 268 -21.05 -0.86 -2.75
N LEU A 269 -19.97 -1.64 -2.96
CA LEU A 269 -19.33 -1.78 -4.28
C LEU A 269 -19.52 -3.20 -4.78
N GLU A 270 -20.37 -3.35 -5.80
CA GLU A 270 -20.49 -4.58 -6.59
C GLU A 270 -19.39 -4.62 -7.67
N GLU A 271 -18.85 -5.79 -7.95
CA GLU A 271 -18.02 -6.02 -9.14
C GLU A 271 -18.91 -6.03 -10.39
N GLU A 272 -18.60 -5.19 -11.39
CA GLU A 272 -19.14 -5.36 -12.73
C GLU A 272 -18.54 -6.64 -13.36
N GLY A 273 -19.25 -7.76 -13.30
CA GLY A 273 -18.83 -9.02 -13.90
C GLY A 273 -19.07 -9.08 -15.43
N ASP A 274 -18.17 -9.75 -16.17
CA ASP A 274 -18.33 -10.01 -17.61
C ASP A 274 -19.00 -11.36 -17.97
N GLY A 275 -19.37 -12.19 -16.97
CA GLY A 275 -20.04 -13.45 -17.25
C GLY A 275 -20.38 -14.30 -16.03
N GLY A 276 -21.68 -14.56 -15.85
CA GLY A 276 -22.21 -15.80 -15.24
C GLY A 276 -22.23 -15.96 -13.72
N GLY A 277 -21.48 -15.17 -12.94
CA GLY A 277 -21.61 -15.12 -11.47
C GLY A 277 -22.39 -13.89 -11.04
N GLY A 278 -23.31 -14.00 -10.08
CA GLY A 278 -24.02 -12.84 -9.50
C GLY A 278 -23.05 -11.77 -8.96
N PRO A 279 -23.53 -10.57 -8.60
CA PRO A 279 -22.66 -9.45 -8.22
C PRO A 279 -21.79 -9.83 -7.02
N GLY A 280 -20.51 -10.11 -7.28
CA GLY A 280 -19.51 -10.31 -6.23
C GLY A 280 -19.28 -8.98 -5.52
N LYS A 281 -19.06 -9.02 -4.20
CA LYS A 281 -18.60 -7.82 -3.49
C LYS A 281 -17.19 -7.49 -3.97
N ALA A 282 -16.96 -6.23 -4.32
CA ALA A 282 -15.63 -5.78 -4.72
C ALA A 282 -14.63 -6.05 -3.59
N THR A 283 -13.55 -6.75 -3.92
CA THR A 283 -12.52 -7.17 -2.97
C THR A 283 -11.20 -6.43 -3.24
N GLU A 284 -10.45 -6.08 -2.20
CA GLU A 284 -9.11 -5.50 -2.32
C GLU A 284 -8.13 -6.15 -1.34
N TYR A 285 -6.85 -6.22 -1.73
CA TYR A 285 -5.75 -6.76 -0.94
C TYR A 285 -4.92 -5.59 -0.42
N LEU A 286 -4.85 -5.44 0.89
CA LEU A 286 -4.42 -4.19 1.51
C LEU A 286 -3.48 -4.39 2.68
N HIS A 287 -2.45 -3.54 2.74
CA HIS A 287 -1.64 -3.37 3.93
C HIS A 287 -2.40 -2.57 5.01
N TRP A 288 -2.14 -2.84 6.29
CA TRP A 288 -2.83 -2.26 7.44
C TRP A 288 -2.86 -0.73 7.43
N SER A 289 -1.87 -0.09 6.82
CA SER A 289 -1.76 1.38 6.74
C SER A 289 -2.91 2.04 5.99
N PHE A 290 -3.66 1.25 5.21
CA PHE A 290 -4.83 1.70 4.47
C PHE A 290 -6.15 1.45 5.19
N ILE A 291 -6.11 0.83 6.36
CA ILE A 291 -7.27 0.32 7.08
C ILE A 291 -7.33 0.95 8.47
N ARG A 292 -8.48 1.47 8.83
CA ARG A 292 -8.81 1.88 10.20
C ARG A 292 -10.07 1.14 10.68
N PRO A 293 -10.28 0.97 12.00
CA PRO A 293 -11.54 0.40 12.49
C PRO A 293 -12.74 1.21 12.00
N ALA A 294 -13.90 0.58 11.78
CA ALA A 294 -15.14 1.34 11.68
C ALA A 294 -15.45 1.91 13.06
N VAL A 295 -15.72 3.22 13.13
CA VAL A 295 -16.02 3.91 14.38
C VAL A 295 -17.52 3.95 14.59
N GLU A 296 -17.99 3.29 15.64
CA GLU A 296 -19.35 3.43 16.19
C GLU A 296 -19.28 4.21 17.52
N HIS A 297 -18.67 5.39 17.51
CA HIS A 297 -18.57 6.25 18.70
C HIS A 297 -19.37 7.53 18.51
N LEU A 298 -20.28 7.77 19.46
CA LEU A 298 -20.84 9.09 19.72
C LEU A 298 -19.91 9.79 20.71
N PRO A 299 -19.18 10.85 20.30
CA PRO A 299 -18.30 11.59 21.21
C PRO A 299 -19.13 12.28 22.29
N ARG A 300 -18.53 12.53 23.45
CA ARG A 300 -19.16 13.39 24.45
C ARG A 300 -19.15 14.84 23.94
N GLU A 301 -20.15 15.65 24.31
CA GLU A 301 -20.18 17.08 23.94
C GLU A 301 -18.92 17.84 24.39
N SER A 302 -18.33 17.44 25.52
CA SER A 302 -17.06 18.00 26.00
C SER A 302 -15.85 17.68 25.12
N GLU A 303 -15.93 16.64 24.30
CA GLU A 303 -14.86 16.19 23.40
C GLU A 303 -15.02 16.79 22.00
N PHE A 304 -16.25 17.07 21.59
CA PHE A 304 -16.57 17.64 20.28
C PHE A 304 -17.90 18.38 20.30
N GLN A 305 -17.89 19.60 19.77
CA GLN A 305 -19.08 20.39 19.52
C GLN A 305 -19.23 20.63 18.02
N LEU A 306 -20.38 20.25 17.47
CA LEU A 306 -20.69 20.47 16.06
C LEU A 306 -21.14 21.92 15.85
N GLY A 307 -20.42 22.65 14.99
CA GLY A 307 -20.71 24.04 14.67
C GLY A 307 -19.72 24.61 13.64
N PRO A 308 -19.90 25.86 13.20
CA PRO A 308 -19.01 26.49 12.22
C PRO A 308 -17.53 26.40 12.62
N GLY A 309 -16.67 25.98 11.68
CA GLY A 309 -15.24 25.74 11.90
C GLY A 309 -14.90 24.37 12.47
N ALA A 310 -15.88 23.56 12.89
CA ALA A 310 -15.62 22.21 13.38
C ALA A 310 -15.07 21.29 12.27
N ALA A 311 -14.01 20.54 12.59
CA ALA A 311 -13.44 19.53 11.72
C ALA A 311 -14.26 18.24 11.79
N VAL A 312 -14.85 17.85 10.65
CA VAL A 312 -15.77 16.71 10.54
C VAL A 312 -15.34 15.74 9.45
N GLU A 313 -15.90 14.56 9.48
CA GLU A 313 -16.01 13.69 8.31
C GLU A 313 -17.48 13.65 7.89
N ALA A 314 -17.75 14.02 6.64
CA ALA A 314 -19.08 14.00 6.04
C ALA A 314 -19.25 12.75 5.18
N TYR A 315 -20.38 12.07 5.33
CA TYR A 315 -20.68 10.89 4.51
C TYR A 315 -21.17 11.32 3.11
N CYS A 316 -20.37 11.05 2.09
CA CYS A 316 -20.58 11.45 0.71
C CYS A 316 -20.37 10.26 -0.24
N ASP A 317 -21.44 9.85 -0.93
CA ASP A 317 -21.45 8.77 -1.93
C ASP A 317 -20.73 7.50 -1.45
N GLY A 318 -21.19 6.94 -0.33
CA GLY A 318 -20.66 5.66 0.17
C GLY A 318 -19.38 5.77 1.00
N ALA A 319 -18.85 6.97 1.26
CA ALA A 319 -17.60 7.12 2.02
C ALA A 319 -17.60 8.34 2.95
N TRP A 320 -16.80 8.25 4.02
CA TRP A 320 -16.54 9.37 4.93
C TRP A 320 -15.41 10.24 4.41
N SER A 321 -15.70 11.51 4.13
CA SER A 321 -14.75 12.47 3.56
C SER A 321 -14.44 13.60 4.55
N PRO A 322 -13.17 13.91 4.82
CA PRO A 322 -12.79 15.02 5.68
C PRO A 322 -13.32 16.38 5.19
N GLY A 323 -13.83 17.19 6.10
CA GLY A 323 -14.33 18.52 5.80
C GLY A 323 -14.38 19.42 7.02
N VAL A 324 -14.84 20.65 6.79
CA VAL A 324 -15.04 21.66 7.83
C VAL A 324 -16.46 22.20 7.71
N VAL A 325 -17.16 22.28 8.84
CA VAL A 325 -18.50 22.89 8.87
C VAL A 325 -18.36 24.38 8.53
N SER A 326 -19.00 24.81 7.45
CA SER A 326 -19.01 26.20 7.01
C SER A 326 -20.03 27.02 7.78
N ARG A 327 -21.27 26.50 7.91
CA ARG A 327 -22.37 27.15 8.63
C ARG A 327 -23.48 26.16 8.98
N VAL A 328 -24.35 26.59 9.89
CA VAL A 328 -25.62 25.91 10.18
C VAL A 328 -26.67 26.46 9.20
N ILE A 329 -27.37 25.57 8.49
CA ILE A 329 -28.40 25.95 7.52
C ILE A 329 -29.78 25.98 8.20
N GLY A 330 -30.05 25.04 9.10
CA GLY A 330 -31.30 24.90 9.84
C GLY A 330 -31.15 23.93 11.01
N ASP A 331 -32.26 23.54 11.63
CA ASP A 331 -32.26 22.65 12.79
C ASP A 331 -31.66 21.27 12.44
N GLY A 332 -30.41 21.04 12.85
CA GLY A 332 -29.69 19.79 12.63
C GLY A 332 -29.10 19.60 11.23
N GLU A 333 -29.14 20.62 10.36
CA GLU A 333 -28.57 20.61 9.02
C GLU A 333 -27.41 21.61 8.88
N PHE A 334 -26.30 21.12 8.32
CA PHE A 334 -25.03 21.83 8.25
C PHE A 334 -24.50 21.86 6.82
N GLU A 335 -23.93 22.98 6.42
CA GLU A 335 -23.12 23.08 5.20
C GLU A 335 -21.68 22.72 5.55
N VAL A 336 -21.09 21.77 4.83
CA VAL A 336 -19.71 21.32 5.05
C VAL A 336 -18.89 21.54 3.78
N SER A 337 -17.74 22.21 3.92
CA SER A 337 -16.73 22.26 2.86
C SER A 337 -15.84 21.01 2.95
N VAL A 338 -15.92 20.16 1.92
CA VAL A 338 -15.13 18.95 1.76
C VAL A 338 -14.05 19.20 0.71
N ALA A 339 -12.80 18.91 1.05
CA ALA A 339 -11.68 19.12 0.15
C ALA A 339 -11.68 18.07 -0.98
N GLY A 340 -11.86 18.51 -2.22
CA GLY A 340 -11.61 17.71 -3.42
C GLY A 340 -10.21 17.93 -3.98
N LYS A 341 -9.78 17.11 -4.95
CA LYS A 341 -8.45 17.28 -5.58
C LYS A 341 -8.32 18.59 -6.36
N LYS A 342 -9.41 19.02 -7.00
CA LYS A 342 -9.41 20.18 -7.91
C LYS A 342 -10.13 21.40 -7.33
N ALA A 343 -11.15 21.16 -6.53
CA ALA A 343 -11.99 22.19 -5.95
C ALA A 343 -12.63 21.67 -4.68
N GLU A 344 -12.88 22.56 -3.73
CA GLU A 344 -13.72 22.29 -2.58
C GLU A 344 -15.16 22.02 -3.02
N GLN A 345 -15.83 21.13 -2.30
CA GLN A 345 -17.22 20.78 -2.51
C GLN A 345 -18.02 21.18 -1.27
N LEU A 346 -19.02 22.05 -1.44
CA LEU A 346 -19.98 22.35 -0.39
C LEU A 346 -21.09 21.31 -0.44
N VAL A 347 -21.31 20.63 0.68
CA VAL A 347 -22.37 19.62 0.82
C VAL A 347 -23.25 19.95 2.02
N ALA A 348 -24.56 19.87 1.83
CA ALA A 348 -25.52 19.94 2.92
C ALA A 348 -25.66 18.55 3.56
N LYS A 349 -25.55 18.48 4.89
CA LYS A 349 -25.59 17.23 5.65
C LYS A 349 -26.34 17.41 6.95
N VAL A 350 -27.17 16.42 7.26
CA VAL A 350 -27.77 16.25 8.58
C VAL A 350 -26.77 15.65 9.56
N VAL A 351 -26.99 15.82 10.85
CA VAL A 351 -26.09 15.36 11.92
C VAL A 351 -25.72 13.87 11.83
N GLU A 352 -26.64 12.99 11.39
CA GLU A 352 -26.40 11.54 11.25
C GLU A 352 -25.37 11.19 10.16
N LEU A 353 -25.17 12.11 9.21
CA LEU A 353 -24.19 11.96 8.13
C LEU A 353 -22.89 12.73 8.42
N LEU A 354 -22.70 13.13 9.68
CA LEU A 354 -21.52 13.82 10.17
C LEU A 354 -20.96 13.10 11.39
N LYS A 355 -19.64 13.05 11.46
CA LYS A 355 -18.91 12.65 12.68
C LYS A 355 -17.70 13.55 12.85
N PRO A 356 -17.08 13.64 14.04
CA PRO A 356 -15.82 14.36 14.17
C PRO A 356 -14.78 13.80 13.20
N GLN A 357 -13.87 14.65 12.75
CA GLN A 357 -12.75 14.14 12.00
C GLN A 357 -11.81 13.39 12.93
N TYR A 358 -11.47 12.15 12.59
CA TYR A 358 -10.60 11.31 13.40
C TYR A 358 -9.28 11.00 12.68
N LYS A 359 -8.19 11.00 13.44
CA LYS A 359 -6.88 10.47 13.03
C LYS A 359 -6.63 9.11 13.69
N TRP A 360 -6.36 8.11 12.87
CA TRP A 360 -5.93 6.78 13.29
C TRP A 360 -4.43 6.64 13.09
N ASN A 361 -3.70 6.22 14.12
CA ASN A 361 -2.24 6.01 14.05
C ASN A 361 -1.83 4.52 14.00
N GLY A 362 -2.80 3.63 13.77
CA GLY A 362 -2.61 2.18 13.85
C GLY A 362 -2.96 1.58 15.20
N LYS A 363 -3.10 2.37 16.27
CA LYS A 363 -3.37 1.87 17.64
C LYS A 363 -4.50 2.62 18.36
N GLN A 364 -4.56 3.93 18.18
CA GLN A 364 -5.48 4.80 18.89
C GLN A 364 -6.08 5.85 17.95
N TRP A 365 -7.32 6.20 18.25
CA TRP A 365 -8.02 7.31 17.65
C TRP A 365 -7.70 8.62 18.35
N LYS A 366 -7.63 9.70 17.59
CA LYS A 366 -7.58 11.07 18.10
C LYS A 366 -8.53 11.94 17.29
N ILE A 367 -9.41 12.68 17.98
CA ILE A 367 -10.22 13.71 17.33
C ILE A 367 -9.30 14.82 16.85
N VAL A 368 -9.54 15.30 15.63
CA VAL A 368 -8.87 16.49 15.10
C VAL A 368 -9.53 17.71 15.74
N ILE A 369 -8.78 18.40 16.59
CA ILE A 369 -9.20 19.67 17.17
C ILE A 369 -8.68 20.78 16.25
N PRO A 370 -9.54 21.66 15.71
CA PRO A 370 -9.09 22.81 14.95
C PRO A 370 -8.17 23.68 15.82
N LYS A 371 -7.07 24.19 15.27
CA LYS A 371 -6.33 25.26 15.93
C LYS A 371 -7.22 26.49 15.92
N VAL A 372 -7.68 26.95 17.08
CA VAL A 372 -8.26 28.29 17.21
C VAL A 372 -7.15 29.27 16.83
N ILE A 373 -7.28 29.90 15.67
CA ILE A 373 -6.48 31.07 15.34
C ILE A 373 -7.10 32.19 16.18
N GLN A 374 -6.43 32.54 17.28
CA GLN A 374 -6.79 33.71 18.09
C GLN A 374 -6.41 35.00 17.37
#